data_AF-A0A8K0J3C2-F1
#
_entry.id   AF-A0A8K0J3C2-F1
#
_cell.length_a   1.000
_cell.length_b   1.000
_cell.length_c   1.000
_cell.angle_alpha   90.00
_cell.angle_beta   90.00
_cell.angle_gamma   90.00
#
_symmetry.space_group_name_H-M   'P 1'
#
loop_
_entity.id
_entity.type
_entity.pdbx_description
1 polymer ?
#
loop_
_entity_poly.entity_id
_entity_poly.type
_entity_poly.pdbx_seq_one_letter_code
_entity_poly.pdbx_strand_id
1 'polypeptide(L)'
;VKELKDAPGSAYFESLSRKAHEGATNQARIDVADAQRRGNVGEAQRKGEQDREIAKINAETAVQKTERDIERAQAEAQLNTRQTMLKRDVDIARVEAQRALESKDEELKRQVELKRAATEVERLRAKDVVKATISRESKQQAADAAAYEVAVEARAKKEASQHMADADVYRVAAEARAQQEVSQHMADADVYKMRVDADADNYAAQKHAEAHVISQIKEAEGLAAMADAYTKLATAFGGPAGLIQYMMIEKGTYVELAKANAEAIQGLQPKISVWNTGAGASGETGGDAAAAMRNVYQMLPPLMTTIQEQTGITLPEWQFGKMNAAMQSMNQDMNEGRPVNGAKSRH
;
A
#
# COMPACT_ATOMS: atom_id res chain seq x y z
N VAL A 1 -22.39 195.87 -63.99
CA VAL A 1 -21.96 197.23 -63.57
C VAL A 1 -21.34 197.89 -64.79
N LYS A 2 -21.75 199.13 -65.14
CA LYS A 2 -21.32 199.87 -66.33
C LYS A 2 -19.78 199.89 -66.45
N GLU A 3 -19.25 199.47 -67.59
CA GLU A 3 -17.82 199.43 -67.89
C GLU A 3 -17.25 200.85 -68.03
N LEU A 4 -16.31 201.20 -67.16
CA LEU A 4 -15.42 202.35 -67.33
C LEU A 4 -14.33 201.92 -68.32
N LYS A 5 -14.23 202.61 -69.47
CA LYS A 5 -13.15 202.41 -70.45
C LYS A 5 -12.03 203.42 -70.22
N ASP A 6 -10.78 202.95 -70.31
CA ASP A 6 -9.57 203.75 -70.14
C ASP A 6 -9.34 204.74 -71.30
N ALA A 7 -8.62 205.83 -71.01
CA ALA A 7 -8.15 206.82 -71.97
C ALA A 7 -6.95 206.29 -72.79
N PRO A 8 -6.63 206.88 -73.97
CA PRO A 8 -5.64 206.32 -74.90
C PRO A 8 -4.24 206.26 -74.27
N GLY A 9 -3.74 205.04 -74.01
CA GLY A 9 -2.38 204.80 -73.51
C GLY A 9 -2.25 204.11 -72.13
N SER A 10 -3.35 203.80 -71.43
CA SER A 10 -3.32 203.08 -70.15
C SER A 10 -4.15 201.79 -70.21
N ALA A 11 -3.59 200.66 -69.77
CA ALA A 11 -4.20 199.31 -69.83
C ALA A 11 -4.34 198.66 -68.44
N TYR A 12 -4.70 199.44 -67.43
CA TYR A 12 -4.74 198.99 -66.03
C TYR A 12 -6.03 198.21 -65.68
N PHE A 13 -7.20 198.65 -66.16
CA PHE A 13 -8.45 197.95 -65.84
C PHE A 13 -8.62 196.62 -66.58
N GLU A 14 -8.08 196.51 -67.79
CA GLU A 14 -8.10 195.25 -68.54
C GLU A 14 -7.25 194.17 -67.84
N SER A 15 -6.06 194.53 -67.36
CA SER A 15 -5.18 193.61 -66.62
C SER A 15 -5.72 193.22 -65.25
N LEU A 16 -6.41 194.13 -64.54
CA LEU A 16 -7.09 193.82 -63.29
C LEU A 16 -8.26 192.84 -63.49
N SER A 17 -9.06 193.02 -64.55
CA SER A 17 -10.15 192.10 -64.88
C SER A 17 -9.65 190.71 -65.26
N ARG A 18 -8.55 190.61 -66.01
CA ARG A 18 -7.93 189.34 -66.41
C ARG A 18 -7.38 188.60 -65.20
N LYS A 19 -6.73 189.29 -64.24
CA LYS A 19 -6.26 188.70 -62.98
C LYS A 19 -7.41 188.19 -62.10
N ALA A 20 -8.54 188.91 -62.05
CA ALA A 20 -9.72 188.47 -61.30
C ALA A 20 -10.38 187.24 -61.95
N HIS A 21 -10.53 187.22 -63.28
CA HIS A 21 -11.07 186.07 -64.01
C HIS A 21 -10.13 184.85 -63.99
N GLU A 22 -8.82 185.03 -64.11
CA GLU A 22 -7.83 183.96 -63.95
C GLU A 22 -7.76 183.45 -62.50
N GLY A 23 -7.89 184.34 -61.51
CA GLY A 23 -8.00 183.95 -60.10
C GLY A 23 -9.24 183.09 -59.82
N ALA A 24 -10.41 183.48 -60.34
CA ALA A 24 -11.64 182.72 -60.18
C ALA A 24 -11.63 181.37 -60.92
N THR A 25 -11.08 181.32 -62.13
CA THR A 25 -10.97 180.06 -62.89
C THR A 25 -9.96 179.09 -62.26
N ASN A 26 -8.85 179.59 -61.71
CA ASN A 26 -7.92 178.77 -60.95
C ASN A 26 -8.54 178.30 -59.62
N GLN A 27 -9.29 179.15 -58.92
CA GLN A 27 -9.99 178.74 -57.69
C GLN A 27 -11.02 177.64 -57.96
N ALA A 28 -11.83 177.77 -59.01
CA ALA A 28 -12.80 176.72 -59.39
C ALA A 28 -12.10 175.40 -59.78
N ARG A 29 -10.93 175.47 -60.44
CA ARG A 29 -10.12 174.27 -60.73
C ARG A 29 -9.58 173.63 -59.46
N ILE A 30 -9.15 174.42 -58.48
CA ILE A 30 -8.68 173.93 -57.17
C ILE A 30 -9.84 173.24 -56.44
N ASP A 31 -11.02 173.87 -56.38
CA ASP A 31 -12.18 173.31 -55.68
C ASP A 31 -12.68 172.00 -56.34
N VAL A 32 -12.68 171.93 -57.67
CA VAL A 32 -13.02 170.69 -58.41
C VAL A 32 -11.98 169.60 -58.16
N ALA A 33 -10.68 169.95 -58.18
CA ALA A 33 -9.61 169.00 -57.90
C ALA A 33 -9.66 168.50 -56.44
N ASP A 34 -9.99 169.37 -55.48
CA ASP A 34 -10.16 169.01 -54.07
C ASP A 34 -11.40 168.14 -53.86
N ALA A 35 -12.51 168.40 -54.54
CA ALA A 35 -13.69 167.56 -54.52
C ALA A 35 -13.42 166.17 -55.13
N GLN A 36 -12.73 166.11 -56.27
CA GLN A 36 -12.29 164.85 -56.89
C GLN A 36 -11.32 164.09 -55.98
N ARG A 37 -10.37 164.78 -55.36
CA ARG A 37 -9.45 164.18 -54.39
C ARG A 37 -10.21 163.59 -53.21
N ARG A 38 -11.16 164.32 -52.62
CA ARG A 38 -11.97 163.82 -51.50
C ARG A 38 -12.83 162.62 -51.90
N GLY A 39 -13.46 162.65 -53.07
CA GLY A 39 -14.23 161.53 -53.61
C GLY A 39 -13.37 160.29 -53.82
N ASN A 40 -12.26 160.42 -54.54
CA ASN A 40 -11.34 159.32 -54.84
C ASN A 40 -10.67 158.76 -53.57
N VAL A 41 -10.31 159.62 -52.61
CA VAL A 41 -9.74 159.19 -51.31
C VAL A 41 -10.80 158.45 -50.49
N GLY A 42 -12.05 158.95 -50.46
CA GLY A 42 -13.16 158.28 -49.79
C GLY A 42 -13.48 156.91 -50.41
N GLU A 43 -13.51 156.81 -51.73
CA GLU A 43 -13.71 155.54 -52.46
C GLU A 43 -12.57 154.56 -52.17
N ALA A 44 -11.32 155.01 -52.29
CA ALA A 44 -10.14 154.18 -52.01
C ALA A 44 -10.10 153.73 -50.54
N GLN A 45 -10.49 154.59 -49.60
CA GLN A 45 -10.55 154.26 -48.18
C GLN A 45 -11.61 153.17 -47.91
N ARG A 46 -12.82 153.31 -48.47
CA ARG A 46 -13.89 152.30 -48.31
C ARG A 46 -13.52 150.98 -48.94
N LYS A 47 -12.86 151.00 -50.10
CA LYS A 47 -12.32 149.80 -50.74
C LYS A 47 -11.24 149.14 -49.88
N GLY A 48 -10.32 149.92 -49.32
CA GLY A 48 -9.28 149.39 -48.41
C GLY A 48 -9.80 148.90 -47.06
N GLU A 49 -10.90 149.46 -46.54
CA GLU A 49 -11.62 148.91 -45.38
C GLU A 49 -12.30 147.58 -45.72
N GLN A 50 -12.99 147.52 -46.86
CA GLN A 50 -13.63 146.30 -47.36
C GLN A 50 -12.62 145.17 -47.56
N ASP A 51 -11.49 145.43 -48.22
CA ASP A 51 -10.46 144.41 -48.48
C ASP A 51 -9.82 143.90 -47.18
N ARG A 52 -9.65 144.78 -46.18
CA ARG A 52 -9.15 144.37 -44.85
C ARG A 52 -10.14 143.48 -44.11
N GLU A 53 -11.43 143.81 -44.13
CA GLU A 53 -12.46 142.98 -43.50
C GLU A 53 -12.61 141.63 -44.22
N ILE A 54 -12.57 141.59 -45.56
CA ILE A 54 -12.59 140.34 -46.33
C ILE A 54 -11.35 139.48 -46.00
N ALA A 55 -10.16 140.09 -45.95
CA ALA A 55 -8.94 139.37 -45.57
C ALA A 55 -9.02 138.80 -44.14
N LYS A 56 -9.58 139.58 -43.21
CA LYS A 56 -9.80 139.14 -41.83
C LYS A 56 -10.78 137.96 -41.76
N ILE A 57 -11.94 138.06 -42.42
CA ILE A 57 -12.93 136.98 -42.49
C ILE A 57 -12.33 135.72 -43.13
N ASN A 58 -11.56 135.86 -44.21
CA ASN A 58 -10.90 134.73 -44.88
C ASN A 58 -9.85 134.08 -43.97
N ALA A 59 -9.08 134.87 -43.22
CA ALA A 59 -8.11 134.36 -42.26
C ALA A 59 -8.80 133.63 -41.10
N GLU A 60 -9.86 134.21 -40.52
CA GLU A 60 -10.67 133.57 -39.46
C GLU A 60 -11.32 132.28 -39.96
N THR A 61 -11.86 132.28 -41.17
CA THR A 61 -12.45 131.08 -41.80
C THR A 61 -11.40 130.01 -42.06
N ALA A 62 -10.20 130.40 -42.49
CA ALA A 62 -9.09 129.47 -42.68
C ALA A 62 -8.66 128.82 -41.35
N VAL A 63 -8.53 129.60 -40.27
CA VAL A 63 -8.21 129.08 -38.93
C VAL A 63 -9.30 128.12 -38.46
N GLN A 64 -10.57 128.51 -38.51
CA GLN A 64 -11.68 127.64 -38.12
C GLN A 64 -11.76 126.35 -38.94
N LYS A 65 -11.44 126.42 -40.25
CA LYS A 65 -11.35 125.22 -41.09
C LYS A 65 -10.24 124.30 -40.60
N THR A 66 -9.05 124.84 -40.33
CA THR A 66 -7.93 124.03 -39.81
C THR A 66 -8.23 123.45 -38.43
N GLU A 67 -8.89 124.20 -37.53
CA GLU A 67 -9.30 123.71 -36.22
C GLU A 67 -10.31 122.56 -36.36
N ARG A 68 -11.31 122.68 -37.24
CA ARG A 68 -12.24 121.59 -37.53
C ARG A 68 -11.57 120.38 -38.17
N ASP A 69 -10.61 120.58 -39.05
CA ASP A 69 -9.86 119.47 -39.67
C ASP A 69 -8.98 118.76 -38.61
N ILE A 70 -8.39 119.49 -37.67
CA ILE A 70 -7.67 118.92 -36.51
C ILE A 70 -8.62 118.13 -35.61
N GLU A 71 -9.79 118.68 -35.27
CA GLU A 71 -10.79 118.01 -34.44
C GLU A 71 -11.30 116.73 -35.12
N ARG A 72 -11.57 116.77 -36.42
CA ARG A 72 -11.94 115.58 -37.21
C ARG A 72 -10.82 114.54 -37.22
N ALA A 73 -9.58 114.94 -37.47
CA ALA A 73 -8.43 114.03 -37.45
C ALA A 73 -8.22 113.40 -36.05
N GLN A 74 -8.40 114.17 -34.97
CA GLN A 74 -8.33 113.67 -33.60
C GLN A 74 -9.47 112.67 -33.30
N ALA A 75 -10.70 112.98 -33.70
CA ALA A 75 -11.84 112.10 -33.53
C ALA A 75 -11.67 110.79 -34.32
N GLU A 76 -11.17 110.86 -35.55
CA GLU A 76 -10.84 109.70 -36.39
C GLU A 76 -9.71 108.86 -35.77
N ALA A 77 -8.65 109.49 -35.26
CA ALA A 77 -7.58 108.79 -34.56
C ALA A 77 -8.12 108.05 -33.32
N GLN A 78 -8.93 108.70 -32.49
CA GLN A 78 -9.56 108.07 -31.32
C GLN A 78 -10.50 106.92 -31.70
N LEU A 79 -11.31 107.10 -32.75
CA LEU A 79 -12.19 106.06 -33.27
C LEU A 79 -11.40 104.85 -33.77
N ASN A 80 -10.32 105.08 -34.54
CA ASN A 80 -9.43 104.02 -35.00
C ASN A 80 -8.72 103.29 -33.86
N THR A 81 -8.25 104.02 -32.84
CA THR A 81 -7.63 103.40 -31.65
C THR A 81 -8.65 102.52 -30.90
N ARG A 82 -9.87 103.01 -30.68
CA ARG A 82 -10.93 102.21 -30.04
C ARG A 82 -11.32 100.99 -30.88
N GLN A 83 -11.49 101.16 -32.19
CA GLN A 83 -11.78 100.04 -33.08
C GLN A 83 -10.66 98.99 -33.07
N THR A 84 -9.40 99.42 -33.04
CA THR A 84 -8.25 98.50 -32.96
C THR A 84 -8.23 97.74 -31.64
N MET A 85 -8.49 98.42 -30.51
CA MET A 85 -8.59 97.74 -29.20
C MET A 85 -9.73 96.73 -29.18
N LEU A 86 -10.92 97.11 -29.65
CA LEU A 86 -12.07 96.20 -29.71
C LEU A 86 -11.80 94.99 -30.61
N LYS A 87 -11.18 95.20 -31.79
CA LYS A 87 -10.77 94.09 -32.67
C LYS A 87 -9.77 93.16 -31.99
N ARG A 88 -8.73 93.73 -31.35
CA ARG A 88 -7.74 92.97 -30.60
C ARG A 88 -8.39 92.12 -29.51
N ASP A 89 -9.31 92.70 -28.74
CA ASP A 89 -9.96 91.98 -27.64
C ASP A 89 -10.89 90.87 -28.15
N VAL A 90 -11.59 91.09 -29.28
CA VAL A 90 -12.36 90.04 -29.97
C VAL A 90 -11.46 88.92 -30.48
N ASP A 91 -10.31 89.25 -31.08
CA ASP A 91 -9.36 88.27 -31.59
C ASP A 91 -8.69 87.47 -30.45
N ILE A 92 -8.34 88.13 -29.34
CA ILE A 92 -7.84 87.47 -28.13
C ILE A 92 -8.90 86.50 -27.60
N ALA A 93 -10.14 86.95 -27.43
CA ALA A 93 -11.22 86.10 -26.95
C ALA A 93 -11.47 84.90 -27.87
N ARG A 94 -11.37 85.08 -29.20
CA ARG A 94 -11.47 83.99 -30.18
C ARG A 94 -10.33 83.00 -30.04
N VAL A 95 -9.08 83.47 -29.92
CA VAL A 95 -7.90 82.61 -29.76
C VAL A 95 -7.94 81.86 -28.44
N GLU A 96 -8.31 82.52 -27.34
CA GLU A 96 -8.46 81.89 -26.03
C GLU A 96 -9.53 80.80 -26.06
N ALA A 97 -10.69 81.07 -26.66
CA ALA A 97 -11.74 80.06 -26.84
C ALA A 97 -11.25 78.88 -27.69
N GLN A 98 -10.53 79.14 -28.78
CA GLN A 98 -9.97 78.08 -29.63
C GLN A 98 -8.91 77.25 -28.88
N ARG A 99 -7.98 77.88 -28.18
CA ARG A 99 -6.95 77.18 -27.38
C ARG A 99 -7.55 76.38 -26.24
N ALA A 100 -8.62 76.88 -25.61
CA ALA A 100 -9.35 76.15 -24.60
C ALA A 100 -10.01 74.89 -25.17
N LEU A 101 -10.63 74.97 -26.36
CA LEU A 101 -11.18 73.80 -27.06
C LEU A 101 -10.09 72.80 -27.43
N GLU A 102 -8.99 73.25 -28.06
CA GLU A 102 -7.84 72.40 -28.41
C GLU A 102 -7.26 71.69 -27.18
N SER A 103 -7.08 72.42 -26.07
CA SER A 103 -6.57 71.84 -24.81
C SER A 103 -7.51 70.78 -24.24
N LYS A 104 -8.83 71.00 -24.33
CA LYS A 104 -9.83 70.02 -23.89
C LYS A 104 -9.85 68.80 -24.80
N ASP A 105 -9.73 68.98 -26.11
CA ASP A 105 -9.67 67.89 -27.07
C ASP A 105 -8.42 67.03 -26.87
N GLU A 106 -7.25 67.64 -26.63
CA GLU A 106 -6.01 66.90 -26.34
C GLU A 106 -6.09 66.14 -25.01
N GLU A 107 -6.69 66.74 -23.97
CA GLU A 107 -6.93 66.05 -22.70
C GLU A 107 -7.91 64.86 -22.88
N LEU A 108 -8.99 65.04 -23.65
CA LEU A 108 -9.92 63.97 -23.97
C LEU A 108 -9.25 62.85 -24.77
N LYS A 109 -8.42 63.18 -25.77
CA LYS A 109 -7.61 62.19 -26.52
C LYS A 109 -6.70 61.41 -25.58
N ARG A 110 -5.98 62.10 -24.68
CA ARG A 110 -5.13 61.45 -23.68
C ARG A 110 -5.93 60.50 -22.79
N GLN A 111 -7.11 60.90 -22.33
CA GLN A 111 -7.97 60.04 -21.52
C GLN A 111 -8.49 58.82 -22.28
N VAL A 112 -8.85 58.98 -23.56
CA VAL A 112 -9.26 57.87 -24.42
C VAL A 112 -8.11 56.89 -24.61
N GLU A 113 -6.89 57.37 -24.89
CA GLU A 113 -5.71 56.51 -25.04
C GLU A 113 -5.34 55.80 -23.73
N LEU A 114 -5.41 56.48 -22.59
CA LEU A 114 -5.22 55.84 -21.27
C LEU A 114 -6.27 54.75 -21.01
N LYS A 115 -7.54 55.01 -21.33
CA LYS A 115 -8.61 54.01 -21.20
C LYS A 115 -8.38 52.83 -22.15
N ARG A 116 -7.99 53.08 -23.40
CA ARG A 116 -7.64 52.03 -24.38
C ARG A 116 -6.47 51.17 -23.88
N ALA A 117 -5.39 51.80 -23.41
CA ALA A 117 -4.25 51.11 -22.82
C ALA A 117 -4.65 50.26 -21.61
N ALA A 118 -5.49 50.80 -20.71
CA ALA A 118 -5.99 50.05 -19.56
C ALA A 118 -6.84 48.85 -19.97
N THR A 119 -7.74 49.00 -20.95
CA THR A 119 -8.54 47.89 -21.47
C THR A 119 -7.69 46.81 -22.13
N GLU A 120 -6.62 47.20 -22.82
CA GLU A 120 -5.72 46.26 -23.47
C GLU A 120 -4.87 45.49 -22.46
N VAL A 121 -4.38 46.14 -21.41
CA VAL A 121 -3.69 45.50 -20.28
C VAL A 121 -4.61 44.47 -19.61
N GLU A 122 -5.87 44.83 -19.36
CA GLU A 122 -6.83 43.90 -18.75
C GLU A 122 -7.18 42.73 -19.67
N ARG A 123 -7.30 42.99 -20.98
CA ARG A 123 -7.47 41.94 -21.99
C ARG A 123 -6.28 40.98 -22.04
N LEU A 124 -5.05 41.48 -21.88
CA LEU A 124 -3.85 40.64 -21.83
C LEU A 124 -3.79 39.83 -20.53
N ARG A 125 -4.08 40.45 -19.37
CA ARG A 125 -4.20 39.75 -18.10
C ARG A 125 -5.23 38.63 -18.15
N ALA A 126 -6.40 38.88 -18.74
CA ALA A 126 -7.43 37.87 -18.91
C ALA A 126 -6.92 36.69 -19.76
N LYS A 127 -6.21 36.96 -20.87
CA LYS A 127 -5.58 35.90 -21.68
C LYS A 127 -4.54 35.09 -20.90
N ASP A 128 -3.70 35.76 -20.12
CA ASP A 128 -2.68 35.09 -19.32
C ASP A 128 -3.29 34.22 -18.21
N VAL A 129 -4.34 34.72 -17.53
CA VAL A 129 -5.10 33.96 -16.54
C VAL A 129 -5.76 32.73 -17.17
N VAL A 130 -6.38 32.88 -18.33
CA VAL A 130 -6.97 31.75 -19.07
C VAL A 130 -5.89 30.74 -19.45
N LYS A 131 -4.74 31.18 -19.99
CA LYS A 131 -3.62 30.30 -20.33
C LYS A 131 -3.06 29.56 -19.11
N ALA A 132 -2.90 30.25 -17.98
CA ALA A 132 -2.45 29.67 -16.73
C ALA A 132 -3.46 28.64 -16.18
N THR A 133 -4.76 28.93 -16.29
CA THR A 133 -5.84 28.04 -15.87
C THR A 133 -5.87 26.77 -16.72
N ILE A 134 -5.82 26.90 -18.06
CA ILE A 134 -5.74 25.76 -18.99
C ILE A 134 -4.48 24.93 -18.71
N SER A 135 -3.33 25.57 -18.48
CA SER A 135 -2.10 24.85 -18.15
C SER A 135 -2.19 24.10 -16.83
N ARG A 136 -2.82 24.71 -15.81
CA ARG A 136 -3.06 24.06 -14.52
C ARG A 136 -4.00 22.86 -14.68
N GLU A 137 -5.12 23.02 -15.37
CA GLU A 137 -6.11 21.96 -15.61
C GLU A 137 -5.52 20.82 -16.43
N SER A 138 -4.79 21.13 -17.50
CA SER A 138 -4.09 20.12 -18.31
C SER A 138 -3.07 19.33 -17.49
N LYS A 139 -2.29 20.00 -16.64
CA LYS A 139 -1.35 19.32 -15.74
C LYS A 139 -2.04 18.48 -14.67
N GLN A 140 -3.16 18.97 -14.12
CA GLN A 140 -3.97 18.21 -13.17
C GLN A 140 -4.54 16.95 -13.83
N GLN A 141 -5.16 17.07 -15.00
CA GLN A 141 -5.68 15.92 -15.74
C GLN A 141 -4.58 14.91 -16.11
N ALA A 142 -3.40 15.38 -16.52
CA ALA A 142 -2.27 14.49 -16.80
C ALA A 142 -1.76 13.77 -15.54
N ALA A 143 -1.70 14.47 -14.39
CA ALA A 143 -1.31 13.88 -13.11
C ALA A 143 -2.36 12.88 -12.62
N ASP A 144 -3.64 13.21 -12.74
CA ASP A 144 -4.76 12.34 -12.35
C ASP A 144 -4.82 11.09 -13.24
N ALA A 145 -4.60 11.23 -14.55
CA ALA A 145 -4.49 10.11 -15.47
C ALA A 145 -3.31 9.19 -15.11
N ALA A 146 -2.13 9.75 -14.86
CA ALA A 146 -0.96 8.97 -14.45
C ALA A 146 -1.19 8.27 -13.09
N ALA A 147 -1.80 8.95 -12.13
CA ALA A 147 -2.15 8.35 -10.84
C ALA A 147 -3.18 7.22 -10.99
N TYR A 148 -4.15 7.38 -11.90
CA TYR A 148 -5.13 6.35 -12.22
C TYR A 148 -4.47 5.13 -12.88
N GLU A 149 -3.59 5.32 -13.86
CA GLU A 149 -2.84 4.23 -14.50
C GLU A 149 -2.03 3.43 -13.48
N VAL A 150 -1.27 4.10 -12.61
CA VAL A 150 -0.50 3.46 -11.55
C VAL A 150 -1.42 2.72 -10.56
N ALA A 151 -2.57 3.31 -10.20
CA ALA A 151 -3.52 2.68 -9.30
C ALA A 151 -4.16 1.42 -9.92
N VAL A 152 -4.50 1.46 -11.21
CA VAL A 152 -5.02 0.30 -11.94
C VAL A 152 -3.96 -0.78 -12.06
N GLU A 153 -2.72 -0.43 -12.41
CA GLU A 153 -1.62 -1.39 -12.51
C GLU A 153 -1.31 -2.03 -11.14
N ALA A 154 -1.29 -1.24 -10.07
CA ALA A 154 -1.10 -1.74 -8.71
C ALA A 154 -2.24 -2.68 -8.28
N ARG A 155 -3.49 -2.36 -8.61
CA ARG A 155 -4.64 -3.24 -8.35
C ARG A 155 -4.54 -4.53 -9.15
N ALA A 156 -4.23 -4.46 -10.45
CA ALA A 156 -4.05 -5.63 -11.30
C ALA A 156 -2.92 -6.54 -10.79
N LYS A 157 -1.79 -5.98 -10.36
CA LYS A 157 -0.68 -6.73 -9.74
C LYS A 157 -1.09 -7.40 -8.42
N LYS A 158 -1.87 -6.71 -7.60
CA LYS A 158 -2.39 -7.26 -6.33
C LYS A 158 -3.40 -8.38 -6.58
N GLU A 159 -4.31 -8.23 -7.52
CA GLU A 159 -5.28 -9.26 -7.88
C GLU A 159 -4.57 -10.48 -8.48
N ALA A 160 -3.59 -10.26 -9.38
CA ALA A 160 -2.76 -11.33 -9.92
C ALA A 160 -2.01 -12.10 -8.82
N SER A 161 -1.40 -11.40 -7.85
CA SER A 161 -0.70 -12.06 -6.75
C SER A 161 -1.64 -12.80 -5.81
N GLN A 162 -2.84 -12.28 -5.55
CA GLN A 162 -3.89 -12.99 -4.80
C GLN A 162 -4.33 -14.27 -5.53
N HIS A 163 -4.61 -14.18 -6.83
CA HIS A 163 -4.97 -15.36 -7.61
C HIS A 163 -3.86 -16.41 -7.67
N MET A 164 -2.60 -16.00 -7.77
CA MET A 164 -1.47 -16.93 -7.71
C MET A 164 -1.36 -17.59 -6.33
N ALA A 165 -1.50 -16.81 -5.25
CA ALA A 165 -1.49 -17.36 -3.88
C ALA A 165 -2.65 -18.34 -3.64
N ASP A 166 -3.86 -18.00 -4.09
CA ASP A 166 -5.03 -18.87 -3.98
C ASP A 166 -4.85 -20.15 -4.80
N ALA A 167 -4.27 -20.05 -6.00
CA ALA A 167 -3.95 -21.20 -6.84
C ALA A 167 -2.90 -22.11 -6.17
N ASP A 168 -1.88 -21.55 -5.53
CA ASP A 168 -0.88 -22.31 -4.78
C ASP A 168 -1.48 -23.01 -3.55
N VAL A 169 -2.35 -22.32 -2.80
CA VAL A 169 -3.09 -22.93 -1.69
C VAL A 169 -3.95 -24.08 -2.19
N TYR A 170 -4.66 -23.91 -3.30
CA TYR A 170 -5.46 -24.98 -3.90
C TYR A 170 -4.60 -26.16 -4.35
N ARG A 171 -3.46 -25.90 -4.99
CA ARG A 171 -2.51 -26.94 -5.42
C ARG A 171 -1.98 -27.73 -4.24
N VAL A 172 -1.50 -27.07 -3.19
CA VAL A 172 -0.98 -27.72 -1.98
C VAL A 172 -2.08 -28.51 -1.27
N ALA A 173 -3.30 -27.96 -1.17
CA ALA A 173 -4.42 -28.68 -0.59
C ALA A 173 -4.83 -29.92 -1.40
N ALA A 174 -4.79 -29.83 -2.74
CA ALA A 174 -5.05 -30.96 -3.63
C ALA A 174 -3.96 -32.04 -3.52
N GLU A 175 -2.69 -31.64 -3.50
CA GLU A 175 -1.54 -32.54 -3.28
C GLU A 175 -1.63 -33.23 -1.91
N ALA A 176 -1.95 -32.48 -0.85
CA ALA A 176 -2.12 -33.03 0.49
C ALA A 176 -3.29 -34.03 0.58
N ARG A 177 -4.43 -33.73 -0.05
CA ARG A 177 -5.57 -34.66 -0.13
C ARG A 177 -5.20 -35.93 -0.89
N ALA A 178 -4.53 -35.82 -2.04
CA ALA A 178 -4.08 -36.97 -2.81
C ALA A 178 -3.10 -37.84 -2.01
N GLN A 179 -2.16 -37.24 -1.26
CA GLN A 179 -1.25 -37.98 -0.38
C GLN A 179 -1.99 -38.67 0.78
N GLN A 180 -3.02 -38.03 1.32
CA GLN A 180 -3.86 -38.63 2.35
C GLN A 180 -4.64 -39.83 1.82
N GLU A 181 -5.23 -39.73 0.63
CA GLU A 181 -5.93 -40.85 -0.03
C GLU A 181 -4.98 -42.01 -0.32
N VAL A 182 -3.79 -41.75 -0.85
CA VAL A 182 -2.75 -42.78 -1.06
C VAL A 182 -2.38 -43.45 0.27
N SER A 183 -2.18 -42.66 1.33
CA SER A 183 -1.82 -43.19 2.65
C SER A 183 -2.96 -44.05 3.25
N GLN A 184 -4.21 -43.65 3.05
CA GLN A 184 -5.39 -44.43 3.46
C GLN A 184 -5.47 -45.75 2.67
N HIS A 185 -5.33 -45.69 1.34
CA HIS A 185 -5.33 -46.90 0.52
C HIS A 185 -4.16 -47.85 0.84
N MET A 186 -2.98 -47.32 1.17
CA MET A 186 -1.85 -48.14 1.63
C MET A 186 -2.15 -48.80 2.98
N ALA A 187 -2.69 -48.04 3.94
CA ALA A 187 -3.08 -48.59 5.24
C ALA A 187 -4.16 -49.67 5.11
N ASP A 188 -5.19 -49.44 4.28
CA ASP A 188 -6.24 -50.42 4.01
C ASP A 188 -5.68 -51.67 3.31
N ALA A 189 -4.75 -51.51 2.38
CA ALA A 189 -4.08 -52.62 1.71
C ALA A 189 -3.23 -53.46 2.68
N ASP A 190 -2.54 -52.82 3.63
CA ASP A 190 -1.75 -53.51 4.65
C ASP A 190 -2.65 -54.26 5.65
N VAL A 191 -3.77 -53.66 6.07
CA VAL A 191 -4.78 -54.33 6.90
C VAL A 191 -5.38 -55.53 6.15
N TYR A 192 -5.68 -55.38 4.86
CA TYR A 192 -6.20 -56.47 4.04
C TYR A 192 -5.21 -57.63 3.95
N LYS A 193 -3.91 -57.34 3.68
CA LYS A 193 -2.86 -58.36 3.65
C LYS A 193 -2.74 -59.08 5.00
N MET A 194 -2.67 -58.33 6.09
CA MET A 194 -2.56 -58.91 7.43
C MET A 194 -3.76 -59.81 7.76
N ARG A 195 -4.98 -59.41 7.35
CA ARG A 195 -6.17 -60.24 7.53
C ARG A 195 -6.10 -61.52 6.70
N VAL A 196 -5.72 -61.43 5.43
CA VAL A 196 -5.58 -62.60 4.56
C VAL A 196 -4.51 -63.56 5.07
N ASP A 197 -3.36 -63.03 5.51
CA ASP A 197 -2.27 -63.84 6.08
C ASP A 197 -2.72 -64.51 7.38
N ALA A 198 -3.41 -63.78 8.27
CA ALA A 198 -3.96 -64.35 9.50
C ALA A 198 -5.05 -65.40 9.23
N ASP A 199 -5.92 -65.18 8.24
CA ASP A 199 -6.94 -66.17 7.82
C ASP A 199 -6.28 -67.41 7.22
N ALA A 200 -5.20 -67.25 6.44
CA ALA A 200 -4.40 -68.35 5.89
C ALA A 200 -3.71 -69.16 7.00
N ASP A 201 -3.12 -68.51 7.99
CA ASP A 201 -2.50 -69.15 9.15
C ASP A 201 -3.52 -69.91 9.99
N ASN A 202 -4.69 -69.32 10.25
CA ASN A 202 -5.78 -70.00 10.95
C ASN A 202 -6.28 -71.22 10.18
N TYR A 203 -6.45 -71.09 8.86
CA TYR A 203 -6.87 -72.21 8.02
C TYR A 203 -5.80 -73.33 7.98
N ALA A 204 -4.52 -72.97 7.88
CA ALA A 204 -3.43 -73.93 7.96
C ALA A 204 -3.41 -74.64 9.32
N ALA A 205 -3.55 -73.92 10.43
CA ALA A 205 -3.61 -74.49 11.76
C ALA A 205 -4.82 -75.45 11.93
N GLN A 206 -6.00 -75.08 11.42
CA GLN A 206 -7.17 -75.95 11.39
C GLN A 206 -6.91 -77.23 10.60
N LYS A 207 -6.33 -77.12 9.40
CA LYS A 207 -6.01 -78.29 8.57
C LYS A 207 -4.93 -79.17 9.19
N HIS A 208 -3.93 -78.59 9.85
CA HIS A 208 -2.94 -79.34 10.62
C HIS A 208 -3.58 -80.08 11.81
N ALA A 209 -4.49 -79.45 12.54
CA ALA A 209 -5.22 -80.08 13.63
C ALA A 209 -6.14 -81.22 13.14
N GLU A 210 -6.90 -81.00 12.06
CA GLU A 210 -7.71 -82.04 11.41
C GLU A 210 -6.86 -83.22 10.94
N ALA A 211 -5.72 -82.94 10.29
CA ALA A 211 -4.80 -83.98 9.83
C ALA A 211 -4.25 -84.80 11.00
N HIS A 212 -3.93 -84.15 12.12
CA HIS A 212 -3.47 -84.81 13.34
C HIS A 212 -4.57 -85.67 13.99
N VAL A 213 -5.82 -85.21 14.03
CA VAL A 213 -6.94 -86.02 14.50
C VAL A 213 -7.15 -87.23 13.61
N ILE A 214 -7.09 -87.06 12.28
CA ILE A 214 -7.21 -88.16 11.33
C ILE A 214 -6.06 -89.16 11.49
N SER A 215 -4.82 -88.71 11.68
CA SER A 215 -3.68 -89.61 11.90
C SER A 215 -3.86 -90.40 13.19
N GLN A 216 -4.27 -89.77 14.28
CA GLN A 216 -4.55 -90.45 15.54
C GLN A 216 -5.70 -91.46 15.43
N ILE A 217 -6.77 -91.13 14.70
CA ILE A 217 -7.87 -92.08 14.45
C ILE A 217 -7.35 -93.28 13.66
N LYS A 218 -6.58 -93.06 12.59
CA LYS A 218 -6.01 -94.16 11.78
C LYS A 218 -4.99 -95.00 12.56
N GLU A 219 -4.19 -94.37 13.41
CA GLU A 219 -3.29 -95.08 14.32
C GLU A 219 -4.05 -95.90 15.35
N ALA A 220 -5.13 -95.36 15.93
CA ALA A 220 -5.99 -96.08 16.86
C ALA A 220 -6.72 -97.26 16.18
N GLU A 221 -7.21 -97.08 14.94
CA GLU A 221 -7.76 -98.16 14.12
C GLU A 221 -6.71 -99.22 13.82
N GLY A 222 -5.48 -98.81 13.49
CA GLY A 222 -4.34 -99.71 13.30
C GLY A 222 -4.02 -100.52 14.55
N LEU A 223 -3.98 -99.88 15.73
CA LEU A 223 -3.78 -100.55 17.02
C LEU A 223 -4.95 -101.47 17.38
N ALA A 224 -6.19 -101.09 17.09
CA ALA A 224 -7.36 -101.95 17.31
C ALA A 224 -7.32 -103.19 16.39
N ALA A 225 -6.93 -103.02 15.12
CA ALA A 225 -6.72 -104.13 14.19
C ALA A 225 -5.57 -105.04 14.65
N MET A 226 -4.47 -104.47 15.16
CA MET A 226 -3.39 -105.24 15.78
C MET A 226 -3.86 -105.97 17.03
N ALA A 227 -4.66 -105.34 17.90
CA ALA A 227 -5.23 -105.97 19.09
C ALA A 227 -6.17 -107.13 18.73
N ASP A 228 -7.00 -106.99 17.69
CA ASP A 228 -7.82 -108.08 17.15
C ASP A 228 -6.96 -109.20 16.56
N ALA A 229 -5.89 -108.87 15.82
CA ALA A 229 -4.93 -109.85 15.32
C ALA A 229 -4.22 -110.59 16.48
N TYR A 230 -3.81 -109.88 17.53
CA TYR A 230 -3.23 -110.48 18.74
C TYR A 230 -4.24 -111.35 19.48
N THR A 231 -5.52 -110.97 19.52
CA THR A 231 -6.57 -111.80 20.10
C THR A 231 -6.72 -113.11 19.34
N LYS A 232 -6.74 -113.05 18.00
CA LYS A 232 -6.77 -114.24 17.13
C LYS A 232 -5.51 -115.11 17.30
N LEU A 233 -4.32 -114.51 17.39
CA LEU A 233 -3.08 -115.22 17.67
C LEU A 233 -3.08 -115.86 19.07
N ALA A 234 -3.56 -115.15 20.10
CA ALA A 234 -3.72 -115.70 21.45
C ALA A 234 -4.66 -116.89 21.48
N THR A 235 -5.77 -116.85 20.73
CA THR A 235 -6.66 -118.01 20.60
C THR A 235 -5.99 -119.18 19.87
N ALA A 236 -5.17 -118.91 18.84
CA ALA A 236 -4.45 -119.95 18.09
C ALA A 236 -3.35 -120.63 18.92
N PHE A 237 -2.67 -119.89 19.80
CA PHE A 237 -1.58 -120.40 20.64
C PHE A 237 -2.02 -120.93 22.03
N GLY A 238 -3.32 -121.18 22.23
CA GLY A 238 -3.81 -121.82 23.46
C GLY A 238 -3.98 -120.89 24.67
N GLY A 239 -4.16 -119.59 24.43
CA GLY A 239 -4.47 -118.58 25.44
C GLY A 239 -3.38 -117.50 25.60
N PRO A 240 -3.59 -116.51 26.50
CA PRO A 240 -2.67 -115.38 26.68
C PRO A 240 -1.24 -115.80 27.02
N ALA A 241 -1.07 -116.91 27.75
CA ALA A 241 0.24 -117.44 28.10
C ALA A 241 1.05 -117.91 26.88
N GLY A 242 0.40 -118.54 25.90
CA GLY A 242 1.06 -119.01 24.68
C GLY A 242 1.49 -117.87 23.76
N LEU A 243 0.68 -116.81 23.66
CA LEU A 243 1.05 -115.61 22.91
C LEU A 243 2.24 -114.89 23.55
N ILE A 244 2.26 -114.74 24.88
CA ILE A 244 3.39 -114.12 25.58
C ILE A 244 4.68 -114.91 25.33
N GLN A 245 4.62 -116.24 25.39
CA GLN A 245 5.80 -117.07 25.11
C GLN A 245 6.28 -116.93 23.66
N TYR A 246 5.38 -116.88 22.67
CA TYR A 246 5.74 -116.62 21.28
C TYR A 246 6.36 -115.23 21.09
N MET A 247 5.73 -114.17 21.64
CA MET A 247 6.28 -112.82 21.59
C MET A 247 7.64 -112.70 22.30
N MET A 248 7.83 -113.43 23.40
CA MET A 248 9.08 -113.45 24.17
C MET A 248 10.23 -114.07 23.35
N ILE A 249 9.93 -115.09 22.54
CA ILE A 249 10.85 -115.69 21.57
C ILE A 249 11.10 -114.75 20.39
N GLU A 250 10.05 -114.24 19.74
CA GLU A 250 10.15 -113.41 18.53
C GLU A 250 10.88 -112.09 18.78
N LYS A 251 10.53 -111.38 19.86
CA LYS A 251 11.21 -110.14 20.25
C LYS A 251 12.59 -110.38 20.87
N GLY A 252 13.04 -111.63 21.00
CA GLY A 252 14.36 -111.96 21.51
C GLY A 252 14.57 -111.66 22.99
N THR A 253 13.51 -111.41 23.75
CA THR A 253 13.60 -111.04 25.18
C THR A 253 14.30 -112.10 26.05
N TYR A 254 14.28 -113.40 25.67
CA TYR A 254 15.11 -114.41 26.34
C TYR A 254 16.61 -114.15 26.16
N VAL A 255 17.01 -113.65 24.99
CA VAL A 255 18.40 -113.25 24.72
C VAL A 255 18.75 -111.99 25.50
N GLU A 256 17.84 -111.01 25.57
CA GLU A 256 18.03 -109.80 26.37
C GLU A 256 18.10 -110.09 27.87
N LEU A 257 17.22 -110.95 28.40
CA LEU A 257 17.23 -111.37 29.81
C LEU A 257 18.49 -112.18 30.15
N ALA A 258 18.95 -113.04 29.24
CA ALA A 258 20.22 -113.76 29.41
C ALA A 258 21.41 -112.80 29.41
N LYS A 259 21.43 -111.77 28.55
CA LYS A 259 22.46 -110.72 28.55
C LYS A 259 22.42 -109.88 29.83
N ALA A 260 21.25 -109.41 30.25
CA ALA A 260 21.10 -108.61 31.48
C ALA A 260 21.50 -109.41 32.73
N ASN A 261 21.18 -110.71 32.80
CA ASN A 261 21.64 -111.58 33.89
C ASN A 261 23.14 -111.84 33.83
N ALA A 262 23.71 -112.00 32.63
CA ALA A 262 25.16 -112.13 32.47
C ALA A 262 25.89 -110.85 32.93
N GLU A 263 25.37 -109.67 32.59
CA GLU A 263 25.88 -108.38 33.07
C GLU A 263 25.75 -108.25 34.60
N ALA A 264 24.63 -108.68 35.19
CA ALA A 264 24.44 -108.64 36.65
C ALA A 264 25.38 -109.59 37.42
N ILE A 265 25.71 -110.77 36.88
CA ILE A 265 26.66 -111.72 37.49
C ILE A 265 28.12 -111.25 37.31
N GLN A 266 28.42 -110.53 36.23
CA GLN A 266 29.77 -110.02 35.95
C GLN A 266 30.28 -109.02 37.02
N GLY A 267 29.40 -108.46 37.86
CA GLY A 267 29.73 -107.49 38.92
C GLY A 267 29.79 -108.02 40.36
N LEU A 268 29.46 -109.30 40.63
CA LEU A 268 29.49 -109.87 41.98
C LEU A 268 30.86 -110.49 42.30
N GLN A 269 31.63 -109.82 43.16
CA GLN A 269 32.94 -110.27 43.64
C GLN A 269 32.83 -110.75 45.11
N PRO A 270 32.56 -112.04 45.40
CA PRO A 270 32.46 -112.53 46.77
C PRO A 270 33.85 -112.66 47.43
N LYS A 271 34.12 -111.87 48.47
CA LYS A 271 35.29 -112.04 49.35
C LYS A 271 35.07 -113.20 50.33
N ILE A 272 35.77 -114.30 50.11
CA ILE A 272 35.84 -115.46 51.02
C ILE A 272 37.02 -115.25 51.97
N SER A 273 36.76 -115.02 53.26
CA SER A 273 37.81 -114.93 54.30
C SER A 273 37.95 -116.25 55.05
N VAL A 274 39.14 -116.86 54.99
CA VAL A 274 39.54 -118.05 55.75
C VAL A 274 40.20 -117.60 57.06
N TRP A 275 39.70 -118.05 58.20
CA TRP A 275 40.36 -117.90 59.51
C TRP A 275 41.13 -119.18 59.85
N ASN A 276 42.44 -119.06 60.08
CA ASN A 276 43.28 -120.07 60.73
C ASN A 276 43.74 -119.49 62.08
N THR A 277 43.35 -120.14 63.18
CA THR A 277 43.64 -119.73 64.56
C THR A 277 44.98 -120.29 65.02
N GLY A 278 45.92 -119.40 65.35
CA GLY A 278 47.11 -119.78 66.10
C GLY A 278 48.18 -118.70 66.14
N ALA A 279 48.09 -117.76 67.07
CA ALA A 279 49.21 -116.95 67.51
C ALA A 279 49.11 -116.70 69.02
N GLY A 280 50.03 -117.29 69.78
CA GLY A 280 50.20 -117.04 71.21
C GLY A 280 51.28 -115.99 71.46
N ALA A 281 50.82 -114.78 71.80
CA ALA A 281 51.36 -113.82 72.78
C ALA A 281 52.82 -113.31 72.71
N SER A 282 52.98 -112.14 72.08
CA SER A 282 53.84 -110.96 72.43
C SER A 282 53.83 -110.04 71.19
N GLY A 283 53.13 -108.90 71.05
CA GLY A 283 52.96 -107.70 71.89
C GLY A 283 54.09 -106.70 71.57
N GLU A 284 53.94 -105.52 70.94
CA GLU A 284 52.81 -104.73 70.43
C GLU A 284 53.40 -103.57 69.59
N THR A 285 52.91 -103.33 68.36
CA THR A 285 53.25 -102.17 67.50
C THR A 285 52.14 -101.87 66.48
N GLY A 286 51.76 -100.59 66.38
CA GLY A 286 51.60 -99.90 65.09
C GLY A 286 50.23 -99.84 64.41
N GLY A 287 49.69 -98.62 64.29
CA GLY A 287 49.56 -97.98 62.98
C GLY A 287 48.28 -98.18 62.15
N ASP A 288 47.32 -97.29 62.39
CA ASP A 288 46.70 -96.36 61.41
C ASP A 288 45.88 -96.86 60.19
N ALA A 289 44.62 -96.39 60.13
CA ALA A 289 43.84 -96.08 58.90
C ALA A 289 42.43 -95.54 59.24
N ALA A 290 42.29 -94.67 60.25
CA ALA A 290 41.03 -94.02 60.57
C ALA A 290 40.82 -92.76 59.71
N ALA A 291 40.18 -92.88 58.53
CA ALA A 291 39.54 -91.72 57.86
C ALA A 291 38.71 -92.02 56.58
N ALA A 292 38.92 -93.12 55.85
CA ALA A 292 38.52 -93.17 54.42
C ALA A 292 37.22 -93.92 54.04
N MET A 293 36.58 -94.70 54.92
CA MET A 293 35.36 -95.48 54.55
C MET A 293 34.10 -95.11 55.36
N ARG A 294 34.03 -93.86 55.81
CA ARG A 294 32.83 -93.21 56.37
C ARG A 294 31.80 -92.80 55.29
N ASN A 295 31.96 -93.21 54.01
CA ASN A 295 31.22 -92.64 52.87
C ASN A 295 30.40 -93.65 52.02
N VAL A 296 30.26 -94.91 52.46
CA VAL A 296 29.44 -95.92 51.74
C VAL A 296 28.19 -96.32 52.55
N TYR A 297 28.18 -96.05 53.86
CA TYR A 297 27.07 -96.34 54.77
C TYR A 297 26.03 -95.20 54.88
N GLN A 298 26.07 -94.21 53.97
CA GLN A 298 25.10 -93.12 53.86
C GLN A 298 24.36 -93.09 52.51
N MET A 299 24.53 -94.11 51.66
CA MET A 299 23.77 -94.29 50.41
C MET A 299 22.84 -95.50 50.54
N LEU A 300 21.70 -95.31 51.23
CA LEU A 300 20.41 -96.07 51.26
C LEU A 300 19.80 -95.91 52.67
N PRO A 301 18.47 -95.73 52.87
CA PRO A 301 17.30 -95.98 52.00
C PRO A 301 16.26 -94.79 52.04
N PRO A 302 15.01 -94.83 51.49
CA PRO A 302 14.27 -95.90 50.79
C PRO A 302 13.67 -95.48 49.41
N LEU A 303 13.99 -96.22 48.34
CA LEU A 303 13.29 -96.16 47.06
C LEU A 303 12.02 -97.05 47.08
N MET A 304 11.07 -96.78 47.97
CA MET A 304 9.76 -97.47 47.99
C MET A 304 8.60 -96.51 48.25
N THR A 305 8.73 -95.25 47.83
CA THR A 305 7.62 -94.27 47.79
C THR A 305 7.61 -93.43 46.51
N THR A 306 8.76 -93.24 45.86
CA THR A 306 8.89 -92.38 44.67
C THR A 306 8.41 -93.01 43.36
N ILE A 307 8.30 -94.35 43.26
CA ILE A 307 7.74 -95.01 42.06
C ILE A 307 6.20 -95.02 42.09
N GLN A 308 5.60 -95.04 43.28
CA GLN A 308 4.14 -95.04 43.45
C GLN A 308 3.53 -93.64 43.28
N GLU A 309 4.28 -92.58 43.60
CA GLU A 309 3.85 -91.18 43.42
C GLU A 309 4.11 -90.61 42.01
N GLN A 310 5.03 -91.20 41.20
CA GLN A 310 5.38 -90.67 39.87
C GLN A 310 4.73 -91.41 38.67
N THR A 311 4.08 -92.57 38.88
CA THR A 311 3.53 -93.35 37.74
C THR A 311 2.04 -93.66 37.82
N GLY A 312 1.36 -93.42 38.95
CA GLY A 312 -0.11 -93.50 39.04
C GLY A 312 -0.73 -94.87 38.71
N ILE A 313 0.07 -95.93 38.56
CA ILE A 313 -0.40 -97.27 38.19
C ILE A 313 -0.52 -98.11 39.46
N THR A 314 -1.76 -98.44 39.83
CA THR A 314 -2.09 -99.40 40.89
C THR A 314 -2.06 -100.82 40.32
N LEU A 315 -1.15 -101.65 40.84
CA LEU A 315 -1.04 -103.07 40.44
C LEU A 315 -2.14 -103.92 41.11
N PRO A 316 -2.68 -104.96 40.44
CA PRO A 316 -3.89 -105.68 40.87
C PRO A 316 -3.76 -106.45 42.21
N GLU A 317 -4.86 -106.49 42.97
CA GLU A 317 -4.98 -107.00 44.36
C GLU A 317 -4.61 -108.47 44.62
N TRP A 318 -4.26 -109.27 43.62
CA TRP A 318 -3.91 -110.69 43.82
C TRP A 318 -2.42 -110.94 44.13
N GLN A 319 -1.57 -109.89 44.15
CA GLN A 319 -0.16 -109.98 44.58
C GLN A 319 0.12 -109.52 46.03
N PHE A 320 -0.89 -109.08 46.78
CA PHE A 320 -0.77 -108.68 48.20
C PHE A 320 -1.62 -109.54 49.15
N GLY A 321 -1.68 -110.84 48.87
CA GLY A 321 -2.25 -111.83 49.77
C GLY A 321 -1.39 -112.01 51.03
N LYS A 322 -1.94 -111.54 52.16
CA LYS A 322 -1.51 -111.74 53.57
C LYS A 322 -0.36 -110.88 54.11
N MET A 323 -0.63 -109.57 54.24
CA MET A 323 -0.12 -108.80 55.39
C MET A 323 -1.07 -107.63 55.74
N ASN A 324 -2.38 -107.89 55.73
CA ASN A 324 -3.39 -106.95 56.23
C ASN A 324 -4.29 -107.68 57.23
N ALA A 325 -3.73 -108.02 58.39
CA ALA A 325 -4.49 -108.55 59.53
C ALA A 325 -3.81 -108.32 60.90
N ALA A 326 -2.63 -107.69 60.97
CA ALA A 326 -1.88 -107.52 62.23
C ALA A 326 -1.40 -106.09 62.53
N MET A 327 -1.64 -105.10 61.65
CA MET A 327 -1.23 -103.70 61.89
C MET A 327 -2.39 -102.71 62.06
N GLN A 328 -3.63 -103.16 61.86
CA GLN A 328 -4.85 -102.39 62.12
C GLN A 328 -5.37 -102.50 63.57
N SER A 329 -4.71 -103.26 64.45
CA SER A 329 -5.12 -103.41 65.86
C SER A 329 -4.13 -102.80 66.87
N MET A 330 -3.14 -102.01 66.44
CA MET A 330 -2.12 -101.45 67.35
C MET A 330 -1.96 -99.92 67.31
N ASN A 331 -2.72 -99.22 66.46
CA ASN A 331 -2.65 -97.76 66.34
C ASN A 331 -4.00 -97.05 66.59
N GLN A 332 -4.99 -97.76 67.12
CA GLN A 332 -6.32 -97.22 67.42
C GLN A 332 -6.54 -96.87 68.91
N ASP A 333 -5.52 -97.02 69.76
CA ASP A 333 -5.62 -96.77 71.22
C ASP A 333 -4.67 -95.69 71.75
N MET A 334 -3.92 -94.98 70.89
CA MET A 334 -3.02 -93.92 71.34
C MET A 334 -3.30 -92.61 70.62
N ASN A 335 -4.12 -91.81 71.30
CA ASN A 335 -4.04 -90.35 71.37
C ASN A 335 -4.95 -89.54 70.43
N GLU A 336 -6.21 -89.50 70.85
CA GLU A 336 -7.04 -88.29 70.85
C GLU A 336 -6.28 -87.04 71.34
N GLY A 337 -6.46 -85.91 70.64
CA GLY A 337 -5.93 -84.60 71.07
C GLY A 337 -6.18 -83.47 70.06
N ARG A 338 -7.36 -82.87 70.12
CA ARG A 338 -7.88 -81.67 69.39
C ARG A 338 -6.97 -80.39 69.49
N PRO A 339 -7.29 -79.24 68.85
CA PRO A 339 -7.75 -78.94 67.47
C PRO A 339 -7.18 -77.61 66.83
N VAL A 340 -7.43 -77.42 65.51
CA VAL A 340 -7.84 -76.19 64.76
C VAL A 340 -7.01 -74.87 64.78
N ASN A 341 -6.62 -74.40 63.58
CA ASN A 341 -6.65 -73.03 62.98
C ASN A 341 -5.45 -72.85 62.03
N GLY A 342 -5.47 -72.19 60.86
CA GLY A 342 -6.44 -71.37 60.15
C GLY A 342 -5.76 -70.74 58.91
N ALA A 343 -6.55 -69.98 58.14
CA ALA A 343 -6.15 -69.00 57.09
C ALA A 343 -5.63 -69.51 55.73
N LYS A 344 -6.52 -69.49 54.72
CA LYS A 344 -6.20 -69.42 53.29
C LYS A 344 -6.58 -68.03 52.75
N SER A 345 -5.63 -67.35 52.12
CA SER A 345 -5.85 -66.29 51.13
C SER A 345 -4.67 -66.29 50.16
N ARG A 346 -4.96 -66.46 48.86
CA ARG A 346 -4.14 -66.14 47.66
C ARG A 346 -4.98 -66.55 46.44
N HIS A 347 -5.41 -65.58 45.64
CA HIS A 347 -4.74 -65.05 44.43
C HIS A 347 -4.95 -65.94 43.23
#